data_AF-A0A5B8RH12-F1
#
_entry.id   AF-A0A5B8RH12-F1
#
_cell.length_a   1.000
_cell.length_b   1.000
_cell.length_c   1.000
_cell.angle_alpha   90.00
_cell.angle_beta   90.00
_cell.angle_gamma   90.00
#
_symmetry.space_group_name_H-M   'P 1'
#
loop_
_entity.id
_entity.type
_entity.pdbx_description
1 polymer ?
#
loop_
_entity_poly.entity_id
_entity_poly.type
_entity_poly.pdbx_seq_one_letter_code
_entity_poly.pdbx_strand_id
1 'polypeptide(L)'
;MSYLDEFIESMRFAADLSGAGTVAAHDFEALRNYYRDAANNQNLAKFVQGPFLQLAKQFISNTPYNVADQCHSVSQQFFDRCHDIGIAENCGLAITVGNIEFKGREVYPTSREHVASTLETGFSPDSPLDLHVWITTVNMFVLDLTVIPTLLSKGLARPKDFKGKEVLVAKHGIKKSLRYRPILHDDRFMYKVDRIAGFA
;
A
#
# COMPACT_ATOMS: atom_id res chain seq x y z
N MET A 1 -0.56 4.30 -18.46
CA MET A 1 -1.67 3.98 -17.53
C MET A 1 -1.53 4.87 -16.31
N SER A 2 -2.61 5.43 -15.78
CA SER A 2 -2.54 6.22 -14.54
C SER A 2 -2.54 5.31 -13.31
N TYR A 3 -2.13 5.82 -12.16
CA TYR A 3 -2.21 5.05 -10.90
C TYR A 3 -3.64 4.71 -10.50
N LEU A 4 -4.59 5.60 -10.77
CA LEU A 4 -6.00 5.31 -10.56
C LEU A 4 -6.44 4.11 -11.42
N ASP A 5 -6.02 4.06 -12.67
CA ASP A 5 -6.34 2.92 -13.54
C ASP A 5 -5.70 1.62 -13.02
N GLU A 6 -4.41 1.67 -12.65
CA GLU A 6 -3.73 0.53 -12.02
C GLU A 6 -4.43 0.06 -10.73
N PHE A 7 -4.90 1.01 -9.91
CA PHE A 7 -5.60 0.72 -8.65
C PHE A 7 -6.98 0.11 -8.87
N ILE A 8 -7.78 0.64 -9.81
CA ILE A 8 -9.07 0.03 -10.18
C ILE A 8 -8.86 -1.38 -10.74
N GLU A 9 -7.83 -1.58 -11.55
CA GLU A 9 -7.48 -2.91 -12.06
C GLU A 9 -7.01 -3.87 -10.96
N SER A 10 -6.42 -3.36 -9.88
CA SER A 10 -6.09 -4.17 -8.70
C SER A 10 -7.32 -4.62 -7.91
N MET A 11 -8.38 -3.81 -7.88
CA MET A 11 -9.68 -4.19 -7.30
C MET A 11 -10.39 -5.22 -8.16
N ARG A 12 -10.33 -5.05 -9.49
CA ARG A 12 -10.87 -6.04 -10.44
C ARG A 12 -10.20 -7.39 -10.24
N PHE A 13 -8.88 -7.41 -10.16
CA PHE A 13 -8.13 -8.63 -9.89
C PHE A 13 -8.49 -9.28 -8.54
N ALA A 14 -8.69 -8.48 -7.49
CA ALA A 14 -9.15 -8.98 -6.19
C ALA A 14 -10.54 -9.66 -6.28
N ALA A 15 -11.47 -9.04 -7.03
CA ALA A 15 -12.79 -9.59 -7.25
C ALA A 15 -12.73 -10.94 -7.99
N ASP A 16 -11.89 -11.02 -9.04
CA ASP A 16 -11.67 -12.25 -9.81
C ASP A 16 -11.16 -13.39 -8.91
N LEU A 17 -10.19 -13.12 -8.02
CA LEU A 17 -9.63 -14.09 -7.09
C LEU A 17 -10.64 -14.58 -6.04
N SER A 18 -11.56 -13.72 -5.61
CA SER A 18 -12.57 -14.05 -4.59
C SER A 18 -13.71 -14.93 -5.11
N GLY A 19 -13.79 -15.12 -6.44
CA GLY A 19 -14.91 -15.82 -7.07
C GLY A 19 -16.26 -15.12 -6.90
N ALA A 20 -16.27 -13.83 -6.55
CA ALA A 20 -17.48 -13.01 -6.31
C ALA A 20 -18.37 -12.77 -7.55
N GLY A 21 -18.22 -13.57 -8.61
CA GLY A 21 -18.89 -13.38 -9.89
C GLY A 21 -18.30 -12.20 -10.68
N THR A 22 -18.77 -12.04 -11.91
CA THR A 22 -18.39 -10.92 -12.78
C THR A 22 -18.94 -9.62 -12.19
N VAL A 23 -18.12 -8.89 -11.42
CA VAL A 23 -18.44 -7.51 -11.04
C VAL A 23 -18.65 -6.73 -12.34
N ALA A 24 -19.79 -6.06 -12.46
CA ALA A 24 -20.19 -5.51 -13.74
C ALA A 24 -19.27 -4.34 -14.11
N ALA A 25 -18.98 -4.18 -15.41
CA ALA A 25 -18.07 -3.12 -15.87
C ALA A 25 -18.53 -1.71 -15.46
N HIS A 26 -19.84 -1.50 -15.28
CA HIS A 26 -20.40 -0.22 -14.81
C HIS A 26 -20.06 0.09 -13.35
N ASP A 27 -19.85 -0.93 -12.51
CA ASP A 27 -19.45 -0.75 -11.10
C ASP A 27 -18.04 -0.17 -11.00
N PHE A 28 -17.12 -0.64 -11.85
CA PHE A 28 -15.75 -0.13 -11.89
C PHE A 28 -15.65 1.29 -12.46
N GLU A 29 -16.51 1.67 -13.40
CA GLU A 29 -16.54 3.05 -13.89
C GLU A 29 -17.12 4.01 -12.85
N ALA A 30 -18.15 3.60 -12.11
CA ALA A 30 -18.65 4.36 -10.96
C ALA A 30 -17.58 4.55 -9.88
N LEU A 31 -16.85 3.48 -9.53
CA LEU A 31 -15.70 3.55 -8.61
C LEU A 31 -14.63 4.50 -9.14
N ARG A 32 -14.26 4.39 -10.42
CA ARG A 32 -13.28 5.29 -11.05
C ARG A 32 -13.68 6.76 -10.91
N ASN A 33 -14.94 7.08 -11.16
CA ASN A 33 -15.45 8.45 -11.01
C ASN A 33 -15.40 8.92 -9.55
N TYR A 34 -15.82 8.07 -8.61
CA TYR A 34 -15.73 8.36 -7.18
C TYR A 34 -14.29 8.71 -6.73
N TYR A 35 -13.31 7.89 -7.08
CA TYR A 35 -11.90 8.16 -6.77
C TYR A 35 -11.36 9.40 -7.48
N ARG A 36 -11.80 9.67 -8.72
CA ARG A 36 -11.42 10.88 -9.46
C ARG A 36 -11.93 12.14 -8.76
N ASP A 37 -13.17 12.13 -8.29
CA ASP A 37 -13.77 13.26 -7.56
C ASP A 37 -13.07 13.46 -6.21
N ALA A 38 -12.83 12.37 -5.46
CA ALA A 38 -12.09 12.42 -4.21
C ALA A 38 -10.64 12.94 -4.40
N ALA A 39 -9.97 12.60 -5.50
CA ALA A 39 -8.62 13.07 -5.83
C ALA A 39 -8.54 14.60 -6.03
N ASN A 40 -9.67 15.26 -6.28
CA ASN A 40 -9.81 16.71 -6.41
C ASN A 40 -10.26 17.39 -5.11
N ASN A 41 -10.58 16.63 -4.06
CA ASN A 41 -10.99 17.18 -2.76
C ASN A 41 -9.78 17.77 -2.01
N GLN A 42 -9.73 19.11 -1.95
CA GLN A 42 -8.62 19.83 -1.31
C GLN A 42 -8.58 19.66 0.22
N ASN A 43 -9.73 19.50 0.88
CA ASN A 43 -9.77 19.30 2.33
C ASN A 43 -9.17 17.94 2.69
N LEU A 44 -9.53 16.91 1.91
CA LEU A 44 -8.96 15.58 2.05
C LEU A 44 -7.45 15.58 1.75
N ALA A 45 -6.99 16.30 0.73
CA ALA A 45 -5.56 16.46 0.45
C ALA A 45 -4.80 17.12 1.62
N LYS A 46 -5.35 18.18 2.22
CA LYS A 46 -4.78 18.84 3.40
C LYS A 46 -4.75 17.91 4.61
N PHE A 47 -5.81 17.14 4.84
CA PHE A 47 -5.86 16.14 5.90
C PHE A 47 -4.78 15.07 5.75
N VAL A 48 -4.65 14.50 4.54
CA VAL A 48 -3.67 13.45 4.23
C VAL A 48 -2.22 13.96 4.40
N GLN A 49 -1.93 15.17 3.90
CA GLN A 49 -0.59 15.76 3.96
C GLN A 49 -0.22 16.34 5.34
N GLY A 50 -1.20 16.58 6.21
CA GLY A 50 -1.01 17.16 7.54
C GLY A 50 -1.25 16.11 8.65
N PRO A 51 -2.44 16.11 9.29
CA PRO A 51 -2.76 15.21 10.40
C PRO A 51 -2.43 13.73 10.16
N PHE A 52 -2.80 13.20 8.99
CA PHE A 52 -2.60 11.77 8.71
C PHE A 52 -1.12 11.42 8.57
N LEU A 53 -0.34 12.24 7.86
CA LEU A 53 1.11 12.09 7.78
C LEU A 53 1.78 12.22 9.16
N GLN A 54 1.31 13.13 10.02
CA GLN A 54 1.84 13.28 11.37
C GLN A 54 1.59 12.02 12.20
N LEU A 55 0.38 11.45 12.12
CA LEU A 55 0.05 10.20 12.78
C LEU A 55 0.94 9.05 12.29
N ALA A 56 1.15 8.93 10.97
CA ALA A 56 2.02 7.89 10.42
C ALA A 56 3.47 8.01 10.90
N LYS A 57 4.00 9.24 11.00
CA LYS A 57 5.34 9.48 11.57
C LYS A 57 5.41 9.08 13.04
N GLN A 58 4.40 9.45 13.83
CA GLN A 58 4.34 9.09 15.25
C GLN A 58 4.25 7.57 15.41
N PHE A 59 3.49 6.89 14.56
CA PHE A 59 3.42 5.44 14.57
C PHE A 59 4.81 4.82 14.36
N ILE A 60 5.53 5.22 13.31
CA ILE A 60 6.87 4.69 13.01
C ILE A 60 7.90 5.04 14.07
N SER A 61 7.85 6.25 14.63
CA SER A 61 8.76 6.67 15.71
C SER A 61 8.61 5.82 16.99
N ASN A 62 7.45 5.19 17.18
CA ASN A 62 7.16 4.34 18.33
C ASN A 62 7.30 2.84 18.00
N THR A 63 7.68 2.48 16.77
CA THR A 63 7.90 1.08 16.40
C THR A 63 9.26 0.61 16.94
N PRO A 64 9.31 -0.42 17.81
CA PRO A 64 10.55 -0.77 18.53
C PRO A 64 11.54 -1.61 17.71
N TYR A 65 11.28 -1.82 16.42
CA TYR A 65 12.05 -2.71 15.55
C TYR A 65 12.32 -2.06 14.18
N ASN A 66 13.27 -2.64 13.45
CA ASN A 66 13.55 -2.24 12.08
C ASN A 66 12.37 -2.64 11.18
N VAL A 67 11.77 -1.65 10.52
CA VAL A 67 10.60 -1.84 9.64
C VAL A 67 10.96 -2.17 8.19
N ALA A 68 12.25 -2.27 7.86
CA ALA A 68 12.70 -2.72 6.54
C ALA A 68 12.16 -4.13 6.24
N ASP A 69 11.67 -4.33 5.02
CA ASP A 69 11.05 -5.58 4.55
C ASP A 69 9.81 -6.06 5.35
N GLN A 70 9.28 -5.23 6.27
CA GLN A 70 8.10 -5.52 7.10
C GLN A 70 6.83 -4.83 6.57
N CYS A 71 6.71 -4.67 5.25
CA CYS A 71 5.66 -3.82 4.65
C CYS A 71 4.24 -4.31 4.95
N HIS A 72 3.96 -5.61 4.83
CA HIS A 72 2.64 -6.20 5.07
C HIS A 72 2.21 -6.04 6.54
N SER A 73 3.08 -6.36 7.50
CA SER A 73 2.79 -6.29 8.92
C SER A 73 2.64 -4.85 9.42
N VAL A 74 3.55 -3.95 9.03
CA VAL A 74 3.54 -2.54 9.44
C VAL A 74 2.35 -1.80 8.80
N SER A 75 2.06 -2.03 7.52
CA SER A 75 0.89 -1.42 6.87
C SER A 75 -0.42 -1.92 7.46
N GLN A 76 -0.56 -3.22 7.76
CA GLN A 76 -1.77 -3.75 8.39
C GLN A 76 -1.97 -3.18 9.79
N GLN A 77 -0.94 -3.19 10.66
CA GLN A 77 -1.04 -2.63 12.01
C GLN A 77 -1.43 -1.15 12.00
N PHE A 78 -0.88 -0.36 11.07
CA PHE A 78 -1.26 1.05 10.94
C PHE A 78 -2.68 1.22 10.41
N PHE A 79 -3.09 0.40 9.44
CA PHE A 79 -4.43 0.39 8.87
C PHE A 79 -5.49 0.07 9.94
N ASP A 80 -5.26 -0.97 10.74
CA ASP A 80 -6.16 -1.36 11.83
C ASP A 80 -6.26 -0.25 12.87
N ARG A 81 -5.11 0.33 13.27
CA ARG A 81 -5.11 1.48 14.19
C ARG A 81 -5.92 2.66 13.65
N CYS A 82 -5.86 2.94 12.35
CA CYS A 82 -6.64 4.03 11.75
C CYS A 82 -8.14 3.77 11.79
N HIS A 83 -8.57 2.50 11.69
CA HIS A 83 -9.97 2.12 11.90
C HIS A 83 -10.36 2.27 13.37
N ASP A 84 -9.54 1.80 14.31
CA ASP A 84 -9.84 1.86 15.74
C ASP A 84 -10.05 3.30 16.26
N ILE A 85 -9.35 4.28 15.68
CA ILE A 85 -9.44 5.70 16.07
C ILE A 85 -10.34 6.54 15.16
N GLY A 86 -11.05 5.94 14.22
CA GLY A 86 -12.03 6.63 13.38
C GLY A 86 -11.43 7.53 12.27
N ILE A 87 -10.19 7.28 11.86
CA ILE A 87 -9.53 8.03 10.79
C ILE A 87 -9.84 7.46 9.42
N ALA A 88 -10.05 6.14 9.33
CA ALA A 88 -10.30 5.48 8.06
C ALA A 88 -11.56 6.02 7.36
N GLU A 89 -12.58 6.43 8.12
CA GLU A 89 -13.83 7.02 7.62
C GLU A 89 -13.62 8.42 7.00
N ASN A 90 -12.58 9.14 7.43
CA ASN A 90 -12.29 10.49 6.95
C ASN A 90 -11.57 10.50 5.61
N CYS A 91 -10.72 9.49 5.34
CA CYS A 91 -9.84 9.49 4.18
C CYS A 91 -9.87 8.24 3.31
N GLY A 92 -10.69 7.24 3.66
CA GLY A 92 -10.89 5.99 2.93
C GLY A 92 -9.57 5.27 2.67
N LEU A 93 -9.28 4.21 3.42
CA LEU A 93 -8.02 3.50 3.31
C LEU A 93 -8.19 2.18 2.58
N ALA A 94 -7.17 1.79 1.82
CA ALA A 94 -7.06 0.49 1.18
C ALA A 94 -5.64 -0.05 1.32
N ILE A 95 -5.50 -1.29 1.78
CA ILE A 95 -4.24 -2.02 1.70
C ILE A 95 -3.99 -2.39 0.25
N THR A 96 -2.89 -1.90 -0.30
CA THR A 96 -2.50 -2.13 -1.69
C THR A 96 -1.23 -2.94 -1.73
N VAL A 97 -1.26 -4.01 -2.50
CA VAL A 97 -0.15 -4.94 -2.71
C VAL A 97 0.33 -4.80 -4.15
N GLY A 98 1.64 -4.79 -4.34
CA GLY A 98 2.22 -4.81 -5.68
C GLY A 98 3.71 -4.57 -5.67
N ASN A 99 4.19 -3.90 -6.71
CA ASN A 99 5.61 -3.63 -6.91
C ASN A 99 5.93 -2.14 -6.73
N ILE A 100 7.19 -1.87 -6.40
CA ILE A 100 7.76 -0.53 -6.42
C ILE A 100 8.93 -0.49 -7.41
N GLU A 101 9.02 0.60 -8.15
CA GLU A 101 10.13 0.87 -9.05
C GLU A 101 10.90 2.08 -8.52
N PHE A 102 12.21 1.90 -8.28
CA PHE A 102 13.09 2.96 -7.83
C PHE A 102 14.18 3.24 -8.87
N LYS A 103 14.26 4.49 -9.34
CA LYS A 103 15.21 4.94 -10.37
C LYS A 103 15.20 4.06 -11.63
N GLY A 104 14.02 3.66 -12.11
CA GLY A 104 13.88 2.86 -13.33
C GLY A 104 14.04 1.35 -13.13
N ARG A 105 14.24 0.89 -11.90
CA ARG A 105 14.45 -0.53 -11.58
C ARG A 105 13.36 -1.04 -10.64
N GLU A 106 12.77 -2.18 -10.99
CA GLU A 106 11.86 -2.89 -10.10
C GLU A 106 12.62 -3.36 -8.87
N VAL A 107 12.01 -3.20 -7.70
CA VAL A 107 12.60 -3.65 -6.43
C VAL A 107 12.31 -5.12 -6.18
N TYR A 108 11.14 -5.59 -6.64
CA TYR A 108 10.69 -6.96 -6.51
C TYR A 108 10.25 -7.52 -7.87
N PRO A 109 10.35 -8.84 -8.11
CA PRO A 109 9.83 -9.50 -9.31
C PRO A 109 8.32 -9.81 -9.20
N THR A 110 7.51 -8.88 -8.69
CA THR A 110 6.09 -9.12 -8.40
C THR A 110 5.22 -9.06 -9.67
N SER A 111 4.46 -10.13 -9.94
CA SER A 111 3.41 -10.20 -10.97
C SER A 111 2.04 -10.57 -10.37
N ARG A 112 0.97 -10.52 -11.18
CA ARG A 112 -0.37 -10.99 -10.76
C ARG A 112 -0.35 -12.48 -10.39
N GLU A 113 0.32 -13.29 -11.20
CA GLU A 113 0.48 -14.74 -10.99
C GLU A 113 1.25 -15.02 -9.70
N HIS A 114 2.32 -14.25 -9.44
CA HIS A 114 3.07 -14.36 -8.19
C HIS A 114 2.21 -14.00 -6.97
N VAL A 115 1.41 -12.93 -7.04
CA VAL A 115 0.49 -12.54 -5.96
C VAL A 115 -0.59 -13.61 -5.73
N ALA A 116 -1.19 -14.16 -6.80
CA ALA A 116 -2.15 -15.25 -6.69
C ALA A 116 -1.54 -16.48 -6.02
N SER A 117 -0.37 -16.91 -6.48
CA SER A 117 0.36 -18.05 -5.89
C SER A 117 0.74 -17.81 -4.43
N THR A 118 1.11 -16.58 -4.06
CA THR A 118 1.39 -16.21 -2.67
C THR A 118 0.15 -16.36 -1.79
N LEU A 119 -1.01 -15.89 -2.27
CA LEU A 119 -2.29 -16.03 -1.55
C LEU A 119 -2.73 -17.50 -1.43
N GLU A 120 -2.54 -18.30 -2.47
CA GLU A 120 -2.84 -19.74 -2.46
C GLU A 120 -1.93 -20.51 -1.51
N THR A 121 -0.64 -20.17 -1.48
CA THR A 121 0.34 -20.76 -0.55
C THR A 121 0.03 -20.36 0.90
N GLY A 122 -0.40 -19.12 1.11
CA GLY A 122 -0.65 -18.56 2.43
C GLY A 122 0.64 -18.34 3.22
N PHE A 123 0.59 -18.60 4.53
CA PHE A 123 1.77 -18.45 5.40
C PHE A 123 2.87 -19.46 5.05
N SER A 124 4.01 -18.94 4.57
CA SER A 124 5.21 -19.72 4.27
C SER A 124 6.44 -19.03 4.89
N PRO A 125 6.87 -19.41 6.11
CA PRO A 125 7.94 -18.71 6.84
C PRO A 125 9.31 -18.83 6.16
N ASP A 126 9.50 -19.86 5.34
CA ASP A 126 10.76 -20.14 4.65
C ASP A 126 10.81 -19.47 3.26
N SER A 127 9.72 -18.85 2.81
CA SER A 127 9.64 -18.18 1.50
C SER A 127 9.55 -16.66 1.68
N PRO A 128 10.43 -15.87 1.04
CA PRO A 128 10.31 -14.42 1.09
C PRO A 128 9.03 -13.96 0.38
N LEU A 129 8.40 -12.92 0.93
CA LEU A 129 7.35 -12.18 0.24
C LEU A 129 8.00 -11.19 -0.74
N ASP A 130 8.17 -11.62 -1.99
CA ASP A 130 8.77 -10.82 -3.07
C ASP A 130 7.76 -9.80 -3.64
N LEU A 131 7.26 -8.95 -2.76
CA LEU A 131 6.25 -7.92 -3.02
C LEU A 131 6.37 -6.77 -2.02
N HIS A 132 5.64 -5.71 -2.28
CA HIS A 132 5.54 -4.56 -1.39
C HIS A 132 4.08 -4.26 -1.06
N VAL A 133 3.85 -3.79 0.17
CA VAL A 133 2.53 -3.42 0.68
C VAL A 133 2.55 -1.97 1.18
N TRP A 134 1.51 -1.22 0.84
CA TRP A 134 1.33 0.17 1.26
C TRP A 134 -0.15 0.50 1.45
N ILE A 135 -0.44 1.72 1.90
CA ILE A 135 -1.82 2.21 2.05
C ILE A 135 -2.11 3.21 0.95
N THR A 136 -3.21 3.00 0.24
CA THR A 136 -3.79 3.95 -0.72
C THR A 136 -4.98 4.64 -0.08
N THR A 137 -5.00 5.96 -0.12
CA THR A 137 -6.16 6.75 0.33
C THR A 137 -7.15 6.99 -0.81
N VAL A 138 -8.40 7.37 -0.50
CA VAL A 138 -9.42 7.63 -1.52
C VAL A 138 -9.10 8.79 -2.46
N ASN A 139 -8.25 9.74 -2.06
CA ASN A 139 -7.73 10.77 -2.96
C ASN A 139 -6.45 10.37 -3.71
N MET A 140 -6.15 9.07 -3.80
CA MET A 140 -5.02 8.48 -4.54
C MET A 140 -3.64 8.94 -4.04
N PHE A 141 -3.53 9.20 -2.74
CA PHE A 141 -2.22 9.30 -2.10
C PHE A 141 -1.75 7.92 -1.70
N VAL A 142 -0.45 7.69 -1.88
CA VAL A 142 0.26 6.57 -1.31
C VAL A 142 0.85 7.03 0.01
N LEU A 143 0.49 6.31 1.08
CA LEU A 143 1.20 6.31 2.35
C LEU A 143 2.02 5.02 2.44
N ASP A 144 3.33 5.18 2.53
CA ASP A 144 4.25 4.08 2.68
C ASP A 144 5.19 4.32 3.87
N LEU A 145 5.07 3.43 4.85
CA LEU A 145 5.78 3.48 6.12
C LEU A 145 7.12 2.75 6.07
N THR A 146 7.39 1.94 5.04
CA THR A 146 8.51 0.99 5.03
C THR A 146 9.42 1.13 3.81
N VAL A 147 8.96 1.75 2.71
CA VAL A 147 9.74 1.86 1.45
C VAL A 147 11.11 2.48 1.64
N ILE A 148 11.23 3.51 2.48
CA ILE A 148 12.50 4.20 2.70
C ILE A 148 13.50 3.26 3.38
N PRO A 149 13.22 2.73 4.59
CA PRO A 149 14.14 1.79 5.24
C PRO A 149 14.39 0.53 4.39
N THR A 150 13.40 0.01 3.69
CA THR A 150 13.56 -1.10 2.74
C THR A 150 14.56 -0.78 1.63
N LEU A 151 14.39 0.34 0.92
CA LEU A 151 15.30 0.74 -0.16
C LEU A 151 16.74 1.00 0.33
N LEU A 152 16.89 1.51 1.56
CA LEU A 152 18.20 1.68 2.20
C LEU A 152 18.83 0.33 2.55
N SER A 153 18.07 -0.58 3.15
CA SER A 153 18.55 -1.91 3.55
C SER A 153 18.98 -2.77 2.36
N LYS A 154 18.26 -2.70 1.24
CA LYS A 154 18.63 -3.37 -0.02
C LYS A 154 19.78 -2.68 -0.78
N GLY A 155 20.33 -1.57 -0.27
CA GLY A 155 21.39 -0.81 -0.91
C GLY A 155 20.96 -0.11 -2.22
N LEU A 156 19.66 -0.01 -2.48
CA LEU A 156 19.11 0.61 -3.70
C LEU A 156 19.06 2.13 -3.61
N ALA A 157 19.03 2.68 -2.40
CA ALA A 157 18.98 4.11 -2.13
C ALA A 157 19.98 4.55 -1.05
N ARG A 158 20.18 5.86 -0.94
CA ARG A 158 20.95 6.52 0.13
C ARG A 158 20.03 7.48 0.90
N PRO A 159 20.31 7.79 2.18
CA PRO A 159 19.45 8.68 2.98
C PRO A 159 19.18 10.04 2.31
N LYS A 160 20.17 10.57 1.58
CA LYS A 160 20.05 11.81 0.81
C LYS A 160 18.98 11.78 -0.30
N ASP A 161 18.66 10.59 -0.84
CA ASP A 161 17.61 10.43 -1.87
C ASP A 161 16.21 10.78 -1.32
N PHE A 162 16.03 10.78 0.00
CA PHE A 162 14.75 11.03 0.66
C PHE A 162 14.67 12.34 1.45
N LYS A 163 15.74 13.15 1.46
CA LYS A 163 15.81 14.42 2.20
C LYS A 163 15.49 14.27 3.71
N GLY A 164 15.98 13.18 4.32
CA GLY A 164 15.77 12.91 5.75
C GLY A 164 14.34 12.49 6.14
N LYS A 165 13.48 12.14 5.18
CA LYS A 165 12.15 11.59 5.48
C LYS A 165 12.26 10.14 5.92
N GLU A 166 11.46 9.76 6.92
CA GLU A 166 11.32 8.38 7.41
C GLU A 166 10.10 7.68 6.79
N VAL A 167 9.03 8.45 6.57
CA VAL A 167 7.77 8.00 5.96
C VAL A 167 7.53 8.74 4.66
N LEU A 168 6.92 8.07 3.69
CA LEU A 168 6.54 8.64 2.41
C LEU A 168 5.02 8.80 2.31
N VAL A 169 4.58 10.05 2.17
CA VAL A 169 3.23 10.38 1.69
C VAL A 169 3.38 11.16 0.40
N ALA A 170 2.81 10.64 -0.69
CA ALA A 170 2.86 11.30 -1.98
C ALA A 170 1.62 10.99 -2.82
N LYS A 171 1.13 11.99 -3.54
CA LYS A 171 0.27 11.71 -4.69
C LYS A 171 1.12 10.98 -5.72
N HIS A 172 0.59 9.93 -6.33
CA HIS A 172 1.32 9.23 -7.38
C HIS A 172 1.74 10.19 -8.50
N GLY A 173 2.94 9.99 -9.06
CA GLY A 173 3.51 10.82 -10.11
C GLY A 173 4.34 12.02 -9.63
N ILE A 174 4.38 12.31 -8.31
CA ILE A 174 5.15 13.46 -7.79
C ILE A 174 6.66 13.17 -7.69
N LYS A 175 7.08 11.91 -7.46
CA LYS A 175 8.51 11.56 -7.42
C LYS A 175 8.92 10.79 -8.67
N LYS A 176 9.67 11.44 -9.58
CA LYS A 176 10.22 10.80 -10.79
C LYS A 176 11.05 9.53 -10.51
N SER A 177 11.66 9.42 -9.33
CA SER A 177 12.53 8.30 -8.99
C SER A 177 11.84 7.16 -8.25
N LEU A 178 10.56 7.28 -7.88
CA LEU A 178 9.84 6.22 -7.16
C LEU A 178 8.42 6.10 -7.70
N ARG A 179 8.10 4.93 -8.23
CA ARG A 179 6.78 4.61 -8.78
C ARG A 179 6.21 3.39 -8.05
N TYR A 180 4.92 3.45 -7.74
CA TYR A 180 4.14 2.35 -7.18
C TYR A 180 3.31 1.72 -8.28
N ARG A 181 3.25 0.40 -8.31
CA ARG A 181 2.45 -0.37 -9.28
C ARG A 181 1.49 -1.27 -8.51
N PRO A 182 0.24 -0.83 -8.27
CA PRO A 182 -0.80 -1.64 -7.66
C PRO A 182 -1.01 -2.93 -8.47
N ILE A 183 -1.15 -4.05 -7.76
CA ILE A 183 -1.49 -5.35 -8.37
C ILE A 183 -2.75 -5.92 -7.72
N LEU A 184 -2.87 -5.84 -6.40
CA LEU A 184 -4.00 -6.34 -5.63
C LEU A 184 -4.44 -5.32 -4.56
N HIS A 185 -5.75 -5.14 -4.40
CA HIS A 185 -6.34 -4.52 -3.21
C HIS A 185 -6.85 -5.64 -2.28
N ASP A 186 -6.35 -5.68 -1.05
CA ASP A 186 -6.78 -6.66 -0.06
C ASP A 186 -6.50 -6.18 1.38
N ASP A 187 -7.55 -5.67 2.04
CA ASP A 187 -7.48 -5.11 3.40
C ASP A 187 -7.18 -6.15 4.50
N ARG A 188 -7.08 -7.43 4.12
CA ARG A 188 -6.72 -8.54 5.00
C ARG A 188 -5.50 -9.31 4.50
N PHE A 189 -4.72 -8.74 3.59
CA PHE A 189 -3.58 -9.42 2.96
C PHE A 189 -2.63 -10.03 3.99
N MET A 190 -2.21 -9.27 5.01
CA MET A 190 -1.28 -9.73 6.04
C MET A 190 -1.80 -11.00 6.73
N TYR A 191 -3.09 -11.07 7.02
CA TYR A 191 -3.72 -12.21 7.70
C TYR A 191 -3.80 -13.48 6.85
N LYS A 192 -3.57 -13.38 5.54
CA LYS A 192 -3.55 -14.51 4.61
C LYS A 192 -2.15 -15.08 4.43
N VAL A 193 -1.13 -14.23 4.51
CA VAL A 193 0.26 -14.57 4.15
C VAL A 193 1.23 -14.56 5.33
N ASP A 194 0.79 -14.09 6.49
CA ASP A 194 1.59 -14.01 7.71
C ASP A 194 0.90 -14.74 8.88
N ARG A 195 1.67 -15.13 9.90
CA ARG A 195 1.14 -15.64 11.15
C ARG A 195 1.01 -14.50 12.14
N ILE A 196 -0.22 -14.17 12.51
CA ILE A 196 -0.44 -13.38 13.72
C ILE A 196 0.02 -14.23 14.92
N ALA A 197 0.99 -13.74 15.68
CA ALA A 197 1.27 -14.31 16.99
C ALA A 197 0.11 -13.97 17.95
N GLY A 198 -0.90 -14.86 18.03
CA GLY A 198 -1.98 -14.83 19.03
C GLY A 198 -3.25 -15.51 18.51
N PHE A 199 -3.82 -16.58 19.07
CA PHE A 199 -3.73 -17.17 20.41
C PHE A 199 -3.46 -18.68 20.31
N ALA A 200 -2.59 -19.21 21.17
CA ALA A 200 -2.62 -20.60 21.63
C ALA A 200 -3.11 -20.62 23.08
#